data_AF-A0AAU9DAP6-F1
#
_entry.id   AF-A0AAU9DAP6-F1
#
_cell.length_a   1.000
_cell.length_b   1.000
_cell.length_c   1.000
_cell.angle_alpha   90.00
_cell.angle_beta   90.00
_cell.angle_gamma   90.00
#
_symmetry.space_group_name_H-M   'P 1'
#
loop_
_entity.id
_entity.type
_entity.pdbx_description
1 polymer ?
#
loop_
_entity_poly.entity_id
_entity_poly.type
_entity_poly.pdbx_seq_one_letter_code
_entity_poly.pdbx_strand_id
1 'polypeptide(L)'
;MAQTDGPVSILSFVTPLDTALAEGSAYTYRINCLWNKDSVDLLWVNPEEYDRVQAKRIKNATDTAGLEGKRQFLFTTSQNCFSYALQKYFEHHRIDCSPLIDSLTKINSDAMSQILASSFKKRLSFHTKPARNLKTPLPDGSLVLFRYKNGRLQHAMFYSDGVIHSKNGMWPATEYRKLKEPFKKYWDAGTVEVYFHREIGV
;
A
#
# COMPACT_ATOMS: atom_id res chain seq x y z
N MET A 1 29.29 -20.12 -10.86
CA MET A 1 28.79 -20.09 -9.46
C MET A 1 27.81 -18.93 -9.38
N ALA A 2 26.51 -19.22 -9.24
CA ALA A 2 25.51 -18.18 -9.04
C ALA A 2 25.55 -17.77 -7.56
N GLN A 3 25.94 -16.53 -7.26
CA GLN A 3 25.65 -15.93 -5.96
C GLN A 3 24.12 -15.81 -5.88
N THR A 4 23.50 -16.71 -5.12
CA THR A 4 22.12 -16.56 -4.68
C THR A 4 22.12 -15.55 -3.55
N ASP A 5 22.20 -14.27 -3.90
CA ASP A 5 21.96 -13.21 -2.93
C ASP A 5 20.49 -13.33 -2.48
N GLY A 6 20.29 -13.51 -1.18
CA GLY A 6 18.97 -13.59 -0.56
C GLY A 6 18.17 -12.29 -0.78
N PRO A 7 16.90 -12.25 -0.36
CA PRO A 7 16.09 -11.05 -0.51
C PRO A 7 16.75 -9.86 0.20
N VAL A 8 16.80 -8.72 -0.47
CA VAL A 8 17.30 -7.48 0.13
C VAL A 8 16.26 -7.00 1.15
N SER A 9 16.64 -6.77 2.39
CA SER A 9 15.69 -6.24 3.37
C SER A 9 15.35 -4.77 3.08
N ILE A 10 14.08 -4.38 3.24
CA ILE A 10 13.64 -2.98 3.20
C ILE A 10 14.40 -2.13 4.22
N LEU A 11 14.90 -2.75 5.30
CA LEU A 11 15.67 -2.09 6.35
C LEU A 11 17.04 -1.59 5.88
N SER A 12 17.47 -1.96 4.66
CA SER A 12 18.66 -1.39 4.02
C SER A 12 18.47 0.07 3.59
N PHE A 13 17.23 0.53 3.41
CA PHE A 13 16.90 1.91 3.02
C PHE A 13 15.78 2.55 3.87
N VAL A 14 15.23 1.81 4.84
CA VAL A 14 14.25 2.34 5.81
C VAL A 14 14.68 2.02 7.23
N THR A 15 14.74 3.02 8.09
CA THR A 15 15.10 2.87 9.51
C THR A 15 13.92 3.26 10.39
N PRO A 16 13.25 2.32 11.08
CA PRO A 16 12.28 2.65 12.11
C PRO A 16 12.95 3.46 13.23
N LEU A 17 12.35 4.58 13.62
CA LEU A 17 12.87 5.47 14.66
C LEU A 17 12.13 5.27 15.99
N ASP A 18 10.81 5.39 15.96
CA ASP A 18 9.96 5.22 17.12
C ASP A 18 8.63 4.57 16.77
N THR A 19 7.87 4.21 17.80
CA THR A 19 6.51 3.72 17.67
C THR A 19 5.67 4.27 18.80
N ALA A 20 4.56 4.90 18.47
CA ALA A 20 3.64 5.50 19.42
C ALA A 20 2.20 5.08 19.11
N LEU A 21 1.32 5.08 20.11
CA LEU A 21 -0.10 4.88 19.86
C LEU A 21 -0.64 6.05 19.02
N ALA A 22 -1.36 5.74 17.94
CA ALA A 22 -1.96 6.77 17.11
C ALA A 22 -3.09 7.49 17.86
N GLU A 23 -3.10 8.81 17.76
CA GLU A 23 -4.11 9.65 18.42
C GLU A 23 -5.54 9.21 18.06
N GLY A 24 -6.40 9.09 19.07
CA GLY A 24 -7.78 8.65 18.91
C GLY A 24 -7.97 7.16 18.58
N SER A 25 -6.90 6.35 18.57
CA SER A 25 -6.98 4.90 18.41
C SER A 25 -6.58 4.16 19.68
N ALA A 26 -7.19 3.00 19.92
CA ALA A 26 -6.84 2.10 21.02
C ALA A 26 -5.91 0.95 20.59
N TYR A 27 -5.68 0.78 19.29
CA TYR A 27 -4.97 -0.38 18.74
C TYR A 27 -4.23 -0.09 17.43
N THR A 28 -4.18 1.17 16.98
CA THR A 28 -3.38 1.59 15.84
C THR A 28 -2.17 2.35 16.36
N TYR A 29 -1.00 1.98 15.89
CA TYR A 29 0.26 2.60 16.24
C TYR A 29 0.78 3.39 15.04
N ARG A 30 1.34 4.57 15.30
CA ARG A 30 2.17 5.31 14.35
C ARG A 30 3.60 4.81 14.49
N ILE A 31 4.19 4.39 13.37
CA ILE A 31 5.60 4.04 13.27
C ILE A 31 6.28 5.18 12.51
N ASN A 32 7.12 5.95 13.19
CA ASN A 32 7.95 6.94 12.52
C ASN A 32 9.18 6.24 11.96
N CYS A 33 9.50 6.49 10.70
CA CYS A 33 10.68 5.92 10.06
C CYS A 33 11.42 6.95 9.21
N LEU A 34 12.73 6.77 9.07
CA LEU A 34 13.53 7.43 8.05
C LEU A 34 13.52 6.57 6.79
N TRP A 35 12.96 7.10 5.73
CA TRP A 35 12.92 6.49 4.42
C TRP A 35 13.84 7.26 3.47
N ASN A 36 15.02 6.72 3.15
CA ASN A 36 16.03 7.41 2.34
C ASN A 36 16.32 8.86 2.81
N LYS A 37 16.35 9.06 4.14
CA LYS A 37 16.55 10.33 4.89
C LYS A 37 15.31 11.22 5.08
N ASP A 38 14.18 10.88 4.48
CA ASP A 38 12.92 11.59 4.72
C ASP A 38 12.14 10.92 5.87
N SER A 39 11.59 11.73 6.78
CA SER A 39 10.70 11.20 7.83
C SER A 39 9.36 10.83 7.22
N VAL A 40 8.93 9.60 7.44
CA VAL A 40 7.64 9.05 6.98
C VAL A 40 6.93 8.41 8.17
N ASP A 41 5.62 8.65 8.27
CA ASP A 41 4.76 8.02 9.25
C ASP A 41 3.95 6.89 8.60
N LEU A 42 4.15 5.67 9.09
CA LEU A 42 3.32 4.52 8.78
C LEU A 42 2.32 4.30 9.92
N LEU A 43 1.19 3.68 9.63
CA LEU A 43 0.24 3.25 10.64
C LEU A 43 0.22 1.73 10.67
N TRP A 44 0.31 1.12 11.84
CA TRP A 44 0.23 -0.32 12.03
C TRP A 44 -0.90 -0.68 12.97
N VAL A 45 -1.68 -1.69 12.62
CA VAL A 45 -2.81 -2.17 13.42
C VAL A 45 -2.36 -3.35 14.27
N ASN A 46 -2.41 -3.22 15.59
CA ASN A 46 -2.11 -4.30 16.52
C ASN A 46 -3.32 -5.24 16.67
N PRO A 47 -3.26 -6.50 16.17
CA PRO A 47 -4.39 -7.41 16.21
C PRO A 47 -4.72 -7.87 17.63
N GLU A 48 -3.70 -8.04 18.49
CA GLU A 48 -3.92 -8.47 19.88
C GLU A 48 -4.63 -7.40 20.71
N GLU A 49 -4.23 -6.13 20.57
CA GLU A 49 -4.92 -5.02 21.23
C GLU A 49 -6.30 -4.78 20.63
N TYR A 50 -6.47 -4.95 19.32
CA TYR A 50 -7.79 -4.94 18.71
C TYR A 50 -8.70 -6.01 19.35
N ASP A 51 -8.22 -7.25 19.47
CA ASP A 51 -8.98 -8.33 20.07
C ASP A 51 -9.32 -8.05 21.53
N ARG A 52 -8.38 -7.51 22.32
CA ARG A 52 -8.65 -7.10 23.71
C ARG A 52 -9.75 -6.04 23.79
N VAL A 53 -9.71 -5.04 22.90
CA VAL A 53 -10.73 -3.98 22.83
C VAL A 53 -12.07 -4.55 22.39
N GLN A 54 -12.11 -5.43 21.37
CA GLN A 54 -13.34 -6.06 20.91
C GLN A 54 -13.91 -7.04 21.94
N ALA A 55 -13.07 -7.84 22.60
CA ALA A 55 -13.47 -8.77 23.64
C ALA A 55 -14.08 -8.03 24.85
N LYS A 56 -13.55 -6.85 25.22
CA LYS A 56 -14.19 -5.99 26.24
C LYS A 56 -15.57 -5.50 25.79
N ARG A 57 -15.75 -5.17 24.51
CA ARG A 57 -17.06 -4.78 23.94
C ARG A 57 -18.04 -5.96 23.86
N ILE A 58 -17.54 -7.17 23.59
CA ILE A 58 -18.31 -8.42 23.46
C ILE A 58 -18.57 -9.06 24.83
N LYS A 59 -17.79 -8.80 25.88
CA LYS A 59 -18.20 -9.16 27.25
C LYS A 59 -19.54 -8.53 27.66
N ASN A 60 -19.98 -7.49 26.95
CA ASN A 60 -21.31 -6.90 27.08
C ASN A 60 -22.34 -7.47 26.07
N ALA A 61 -21.96 -8.41 25.19
CA ALA A 61 -22.80 -9.02 24.15
C ALA A 61 -22.35 -10.47 23.86
N THR A 62 -23.17 -11.44 24.25
CA THR A 62 -22.94 -12.91 24.37
C THR A 62 -22.52 -13.72 23.12
N ASP A 63 -21.88 -13.16 22.09
CA ASP A 63 -21.64 -13.88 20.83
C ASP A 63 -20.17 -13.94 20.38
N THR A 64 -19.56 -15.12 20.56
CA THR A 64 -18.16 -15.44 20.18
C THR A 64 -17.97 -15.71 18.70
N ALA A 65 -19.02 -16.08 17.94
CA ALA A 65 -18.93 -16.27 16.48
C ALA A 65 -18.59 -14.96 15.75
N GLY A 66 -18.83 -13.81 16.40
CA GLY A 66 -18.51 -12.49 15.87
C GLY A 66 -17.03 -12.10 15.94
N LEU A 67 -16.18 -12.73 16.77
CA LEU A 67 -14.76 -12.33 16.92
C LEU A 67 -13.93 -12.70 15.69
N GLU A 68 -14.09 -13.92 15.20
CA GLU A 68 -13.31 -14.39 14.03
C GLU A 68 -13.69 -13.62 12.75
N GLY A 69 -14.99 -13.37 12.55
CA GLY A 69 -15.45 -12.49 11.47
C GLY A 69 -14.90 -11.06 11.58
N LYS A 70 -14.81 -10.52 12.81
CA LYS A 70 -14.22 -9.20 13.09
C LYS A 70 -12.71 -9.18 12.84
N ARG A 71 -11.99 -10.26 13.17
CA ARG A 71 -10.56 -10.41 12.84
C ARG A 71 -10.34 -10.46 11.34
N GLN A 72 -11.08 -11.28 10.61
CA GLN A 72 -10.97 -11.36 9.15
C GLN A 72 -11.28 -10.00 8.50
N PHE A 73 -12.29 -9.29 9.02
CA PHE A 73 -12.59 -7.93 8.60
C PHE A 73 -11.44 -6.97 8.92
N LEU A 74 -10.84 -7.06 10.12
CA LEU A 74 -9.68 -6.26 10.51
C LEU A 74 -8.53 -6.48 9.54
N PHE A 75 -8.08 -7.71 9.29
CA PHE A 75 -6.99 -7.99 8.36
C PHE A 75 -7.29 -7.46 6.95
N THR A 76 -8.54 -7.61 6.49
CA THR A 76 -8.95 -7.09 5.19
C THR A 76 -8.91 -5.57 5.13
N THR A 77 -9.27 -4.88 6.22
CA THR A 77 -9.41 -3.40 6.26
C THR A 77 -8.18 -2.67 6.82
N SER A 78 -7.22 -3.42 7.36
CA SER A 78 -6.00 -2.89 7.99
C SER A 78 -4.95 -2.50 6.97
N GLN A 79 -4.97 -3.07 5.79
CA GLN A 79 -4.13 -2.63 4.69
C GLN A 79 -4.93 -1.75 3.71
N ASN A 80 -4.32 -0.69 3.20
CA ASN A 80 -4.94 0.19 2.20
C ASN A 80 -4.27 0.03 0.82
N CYS A 81 -4.75 0.79 -0.17
CA CYS A 81 -4.24 0.69 -1.55
C CYS A 81 -2.73 0.98 -1.66
N PHE A 82 -2.23 1.94 -0.88
CA PHE A 82 -0.84 2.38 -0.91
C PHE A 82 0.11 1.31 -0.33
N SER A 83 -0.18 0.83 0.87
CA SER A 83 0.56 -0.27 1.52
C SER A 83 0.54 -1.55 0.71
N TYR A 84 -0.63 -1.95 0.17
CA TYR A 84 -0.74 -3.14 -0.67
C TYR A 84 0.09 -3.03 -1.96
N ALA A 85 0.03 -1.89 -2.64
CA ALA A 85 0.80 -1.68 -3.87
C ALA A 85 2.31 -1.73 -3.61
N LEU A 86 2.78 -1.14 -2.50
CA LEU A 86 4.19 -1.21 -2.10
C LEU A 86 4.60 -2.63 -1.70
N GLN A 87 3.77 -3.36 -0.94
CA GLN A 87 4.06 -4.74 -0.60
C GLN A 87 4.25 -5.58 -1.87
N LYS A 88 3.31 -5.48 -2.83
CA LYS A 88 3.41 -6.21 -4.11
C LYS A 88 4.64 -5.81 -4.92
N TYR A 89 4.99 -4.52 -4.91
CA TYR A 89 6.22 -4.03 -5.54
C TYR A 89 7.47 -4.67 -4.93
N PHE A 90 7.59 -4.66 -3.60
CA PHE A 90 8.74 -5.25 -2.91
C PHE A 90 8.81 -6.76 -3.09
N GLU A 91 7.69 -7.47 -2.97
CA GLU A 91 7.59 -8.91 -3.24
C GLU A 91 8.10 -9.26 -4.64
N HIS A 92 7.64 -8.53 -5.67
CA HIS A 92 8.08 -8.75 -7.05
C HIS A 92 9.59 -8.54 -7.23
N HIS A 93 10.16 -7.54 -6.56
CA HIS A 93 11.58 -7.24 -6.60
C HIS A 93 12.42 -8.00 -5.56
N ARG A 94 11.84 -9.02 -4.90
CA ARG A 94 12.51 -9.82 -3.85
C ARG A 94 13.11 -8.98 -2.73
N ILE A 95 12.39 -7.94 -2.34
CA ILE A 95 12.70 -7.12 -1.18
C ILE A 95 11.82 -7.58 -0.02
N ASP A 96 12.45 -7.98 1.07
CA ASP A 96 11.71 -8.31 2.29
C ASP A 96 11.25 -7.03 2.98
N CYS A 97 9.96 -6.71 2.86
CA CYS A 97 9.35 -5.55 3.49
C CYS A 97 8.74 -5.82 4.86
N SER A 98 8.81 -7.06 5.36
CA SER A 98 8.30 -7.42 6.68
C SER A 98 9.30 -7.04 7.78
N PRO A 99 8.83 -6.66 8.98
CA PRO A 99 7.43 -6.47 9.38
C PRO A 99 6.89 -5.06 9.06
N LEU A 100 7.63 -4.21 8.34
CA LEU A 100 7.29 -2.79 8.20
C LEU A 100 6.07 -2.55 7.32
N ILE A 101 5.95 -3.28 6.21
CA ILE A 101 4.82 -3.23 5.28
C ILE A 101 4.25 -4.62 5.13
N ASP A 102 3.09 -4.84 5.75
CA ASP A 102 2.35 -6.09 5.71
C ASP A 102 0.82 -5.83 5.58
N SER A 103 0.01 -6.85 5.88
CA SER A 103 -1.46 -6.79 5.88
C SER A 103 -2.06 -5.93 7.00
N LEU A 104 -1.24 -5.46 7.95
CA LEU A 104 -1.63 -4.63 9.08
C LEU A 104 -1.12 -3.19 8.96
N THR A 105 -0.30 -2.89 7.95
CA THR A 105 0.21 -1.53 7.68
C THR A 105 -0.73 -0.72 6.80
N LYS A 106 -0.96 0.55 7.16
CA LYS A 106 -1.55 1.60 6.30
C LYS A 106 -0.52 2.69 6.05
N ILE A 107 -0.61 3.27 4.86
CA ILE A 107 0.20 4.41 4.45
C ILE A 107 -0.76 5.50 3.99
N ASN A 108 -0.68 6.69 4.55
CA ASN A 108 -1.54 7.79 4.13
C ASN A 108 -1.02 8.42 2.82
N SER A 109 -1.85 9.22 2.15
CA SER A 109 -1.47 9.88 0.88
C SER A 109 -0.18 10.70 1.00
N ASP A 110 0.03 11.39 2.12
CA ASP A 110 1.20 12.25 2.31
C ASP A 110 2.46 11.41 2.49
N ALA A 111 2.41 10.38 3.34
CA ALA A 111 3.47 9.40 3.50
C ALA A 111 3.82 8.71 2.17
N MET A 112 2.81 8.29 1.39
CA MET A 112 3.04 7.71 0.06
C MET A 112 3.71 8.71 -0.87
N SER A 113 3.32 9.99 -0.83
CA SER A 113 3.94 11.03 -1.65
C SER A 113 5.40 11.27 -1.28
N GLN A 114 5.74 11.22 0.01
CA GLN A 114 7.13 11.29 0.49
C GLN A 114 7.94 10.07 0.03
N ILE A 115 7.42 8.85 0.19
CA ILE A 115 8.06 7.61 -0.29
C ILE A 115 8.36 7.69 -1.79
N LEU A 116 7.38 8.15 -2.58
CA LEU A 116 7.57 8.32 -4.03
C LEU A 116 8.64 9.36 -4.36
N ALA A 117 8.68 10.46 -3.61
CA ALA A 117 9.65 11.55 -3.81
C ALA A 117 11.08 11.14 -3.42
N SER A 118 11.23 10.30 -2.40
CA SER A 118 12.54 9.85 -1.91
C SER A 118 13.10 8.70 -2.76
N SER A 119 12.24 7.73 -3.09
CA SER A 119 12.69 6.39 -3.51
C SER A 119 12.28 6.00 -4.91
N PHE A 120 11.32 6.72 -5.50
CA PHE A 120 10.80 6.40 -6.83
C PHE A 120 11.07 7.51 -7.84
N LYS A 121 11.08 7.13 -9.11
CA LYS A 121 11.16 8.02 -10.26
C LYS A 121 9.93 7.80 -11.13
N LYS A 122 9.22 8.90 -11.40
CA LYS A 122 8.12 8.90 -12.36
C LYS A 122 8.67 8.65 -13.77
N ARG A 123 8.18 7.63 -14.44
CA ARG A 123 8.57 7.26 -15.82
C ARG A 123 7.53 7.68 -16.85
N LEU A 124 6.26 7.58 -16.51
CA LEU A 124 5.16 7.87 -17.41
C LEU A 124 4.06 8.64 -16.67
N SER A 125 3.41 9.54 -17.39
CA SER A 125 2.24 10.29 -16.90
C SER A 125 1.32 10.58 -18.07
N PHE A 126 0.02 10.30 -17.92
CA PHE A 126 -0.98 10.62 -18.94
C PHE A 126 -2.34 10.94 -18.32
N HIS A 127 -3.13 11.75 -19.03
CA HIS A 127 -4.50 12.03 -18.64
C HIS A 127 -5.39 10.80 -18.82
N THR A 128 -6.33 10.59 -17.90
CA THR A 128 -7.33 9.50 -17.99
C THR A 128 -8.37 9.75 -19.08
N LYS A 129 -8.52 11.01 -19.50
CA LYS A 129 -9.38 11.43 -20.61
C LYS A 129 -8.51 11.91 -21.79
N PRO A 130 -8.87 11.55 -23.03
CA PRO A 130 -9.94 10.60 -23.42
C PRO A 130 -9.64 9.16 -23.00
N ALA A 131 -10.68 8.32 -22.86
CA ALA A 131 -10.56 6.94 -22.36
C ALA A 131 -9.59 6.03 -23.17
N ARG A 132 -9.26 6.41 -24.41
CA ARG A 132 -8.22 5.73 -25.21
C ARG A 132 -6.83 5.78 -24.54
N ASN A 133 -6.57 6.79 -23.71
CA ASN A 133 -5.31 6.90 -22.97
C ASN A 133 -5.16 5.78 -21.92
N LEU A 134 -6.26 5.14 -21.50
CA LEU A 134 -6.20 3.96 -20.60
C LEU A 134 -5.75 2.69 -21.34
N LYS A 135 -5.46 2.76 -22.64
CA LYS A 135 -4.81 1.70 -23.41
C LYS A 135 -3.29 1.88 -23.48
N THR A 136 -2.74 2.94 -22.87
CA THR A 136 -1.29 3.14 -22.81
C THR A 136 -0.63 1.92 -22.17
N PRO A 137 0.37 1.31 -22.82
CA PRO A 137 1.12 0.20 -22.25
C PRO A 137 1.74 0.60 -20.90
N LEU A 138 1.57 -0.26 -19.91
CA LEU A 138 2.25 -0.13 -18.64
C LEU A 138 3.55 -0.93 -18.71
N PRO A 139 4.69 -0.38 -18.29
CA PRO A 139 5.90 -1.16 -18.17
C PRO A 139 5.83 -2.07 -16.95
N ASP A 140 6.36 -3.28 -17.10
CA ASP A 140 6.31 -4.33 -16.09
C ASP A 140 7.03 -3.94 -14.78
N GLY A 141 6.60 -4.51 -13.66
CA GLY A 141 7.20 -4.24 -12.34
C GLY A 141 7.04 -2.80 -11.89
N SER A 142 5.89 -2.17 -12.14
CA SER A 142 5.70 -0.73 -11.87
C SER A 142 4.58 -0.42 -10.89
N LEU A 143 4.78 0.66 -10.13
CA LEU A 143 3.70 1.27 -9.37
C LEU A 143 2.86 2.15 -10.30
N VAL A 144 1.54 1.97 -10.24
CA VAL A 144 0.57 2.72 -11.04
C VAL A 144 -0.36 3.49 -10.12
N LEU A 145 -0.34 4.81 -10.25
CA LEU A 145 -1.04 5.72 -9.37
C LEU A 145 -2.10 6.50 -10.12
N PHE A 146 -3.30 6.57 -9.54
CA PHE A 146 -4.31 7.53 -9.95
C PHE A 146 -4.23 8.77 -9.07
N ARG A 147 -4.24 9.94 -9.72
CA ARG A 147 -4.33 11.23 -9.05
C ARG A 147 -5.61 11.94 -9.44
N TYR A 148 -6.17 12.65 -8.47
CA TYR A 148 -7.19 13.65 -8.73
C TYR A 148 -6.65 14.78 -9.63
N LYS A 149 -7.56 15.55 -10.24
CA LYS A 149 -7.19 16.74 -11.04
C LYS A 149 -6.40 17.79 -10.24
N ASN A 150 -6.56 17.82 -8.92
CA ASN A 150 -5.82 18.71 -8.01
C ASN A 150 -4.44 18.15 -7.61
N GLY A 151 -4.00 17.03 -8.19
CA GLY A 151 -2.70 16.42 -7.92
C GLY A 151 -2.63 15.51 -6.70
N ARG A 152 -3.66 15.45 -5.85
CA ARG A 152 -3.69 14.53 -4.69
C ARG A 152 -3.73 13.08 -5.13
N LEU A 153 -3.05 12.19 -4.40
CA LEU A 153 -3.13 10.75 -4.63
C LEU A 153 -4.53 10.26 -4.32
N GLN A 154 -5.10 9.50 -5.25
CA GLN A 154 -6.40 8.87 -5.08
C GLN A 154 -6.26 7.38 -4.79
N HIS A 155 -5.41 6.70 -5.57
CA HIS A 155 -5.29 5.25 -5.52
C HIS A 155 -3.92 4.80 -6.02
N ALA A 156 -3.39 3.72 -5.47
CA ALA A 156 -2.17 3.06 -5.95
C ALA A 156 -2.41 1.58 -6.22
N MET A 157 -1.72 1.09 -7.23
CA MET A 157 -1.76 -0.29 -7.72
C MET A 157 -0.34 -0.71 -8.09
N PHE A 158 -0.12 -2.01 -8.19
CA PHE A 158 1.11 -2.58 -8.73
C PHE A 158 0.80 -3.31 -10.03
N TYR A 159 1.63 -3.15 -11.05
CA TYR A 159 1.49 -3.82 -12.33
C TYR A 159 2.66 -4.78 -12.56
N SER A 160 2.34 -6.06 -12.77
CA SER A 160 3.31 -7.07 -13.18
C SER A 160 2.66 -8.14 -14.07
N ASP A 161 3.39 -8.66 -15.04
CA ASP A 161 3.02 -9.78 -15.91
C ASP A 161 1.64 -9.63 -16.57
N GLY A 162 1.31 -8.40 -16.97
CA GLY A 162 0.00 -8.09 -17.58
C GLY A 162 -1.17 -8.01 -16.59
N VAL A 163 -0.90 -8.06 -15.29
CA VAL A 163 -1.88 -8.02 -14.19
C VAL A 163 -1.70 -6.76 -13.34
N ILE A 164 -2.81 -6.10 -13.05
CA ILE A 164 -2.87 -4.94 -12.15
C ILE A 164 -3.40 -5.42 -10.81
N HIS A 165 -2.54 -5.42 -9.80
CA HIS A 165 -2.82 -5.73 -8.42
C HIS A 165 -3.34 -4.49 -7.71
N SER A 166 -4.58 -4.53 -7.22
CA SER A 166 -5.25 -3.39 -6.61
C SER A 166 -5.98 -3.78 -5.34
N LYS A 167 -5.94 -2.94 -4.31
CA LYS A 167 -6.74 -3.12 -3.10
C LYS A 167 -7.55 -1.87 -2.79
N ASN A 168 -8.84 -1.99 -2.50
CA ASN A 168 -9.67 -0.85 -2.12
C ASN A 168 -10.13 -0.95 -0.67
N GLY A 169 -9.35 -0.41 0.26
CA GLY A 169 -9.73 -0.26 1.67
C GLY A 169 -10.38 -1.51 2.24
N MET A 170 -11.70 -1.45 2.47
CA MET A 170 -12.49 -2.51 3.09
C MET A 170 -12.69 -3.77 2.23
N TRP A 171 -12.37 -3.71 0.93
CA TRP A 171 -12.54 -4.82 0.02
C TRP A 171 -11.27 -5.67 -0.08
N PRO A 172 -11.42 -6.99 -0.33
CA PRO A 172 -10.30 -7.84 -0.70
C PRO A 172 -9.52 -7.28 -1.89
N ALA A 173 -8.25 -7.67 -2.00
CA ALA A 173 -7.46 -7.36 -3.18
C ALA A 173 -8.14 -7.91 -4.43
N THR A 174 -8.01 -7.21 -5.55
CA THR A 174 -8.59 -7.55 -6.84
C THR A 174 -7.53 -7.38 -7.91
N GLU A 175 -7.53 -8.29 -8.87
CA GLU A 175 -6.67 -8.25 -10.04
C GLU A 175 -7.47 -7.78 -11.27
N TYR A 176 -6.81 -6.97 -12.10
CA TYR A 176 -7.37 -6.48 -13.36
C TYR A 176 -6.40 -6.76 -14.51
N ARG A 177 -6.93 -6.99 -15.72
CA ARG A 177 -6.09 -7.14 -16.92
C ARG A 177 -6.00 -5.86 -17.74
N LYS A 178 -6.88 -4.88 -17.46
CA LYS A 178 -6.97 -3.64 -18.24
C LYS A 178 -7.18 -2.45 -17.30
N LEU A 179 -6.41 -1.37 -17.49
CA LEU A 179 -6.53 -0.11 -16.73
C LEU A 179 -7.94 0.50 -16.73
N LYS A 180 -8.74 0.24 -17.78
CA LYS A 180 -10.13 0.70 -17.84
C LYS A 180 -10.99 0.11 -16.72
N GLU A 181 -10.66 -1.08 -16.20
CA GLU A 181 -11.42 -1.77 -15.17
C GLU A 181 -11.31 -1.06 -13.80
N PRO A 182 -10.12 -0.84 -13.22
CA PRO A 182 -9.99 -0.06 -11.99
C PRO A 182 -10.44 1.39 -12.20
N PHE A 183 -10.23 1.98 -13.39
CA PHE A 183 -10.71 3.34 -13.67
C PHE A 183 -12.22 3.51 -13.51
N LYS A 184 -13.04 2.47 -13.71
CA LYS A 184 -14.50 2.55 -13.44
C LYS A 184 -14.79 2.89 -11.97
N LYS A 185 -13.93 2.48 -11.04
CA LYS A 185 -14.05 2.78 -9.60
C LYS A 185 -13.50 4.16 -9.23
N TYR A 186 -12.57 4.68 -10.04
CA TYR A 186 -11.86 5.93 -9.83
C TYR A 186 -12.02 6.86 -11.05
N TRP A 187 -13.27 7.01 -11.50
CA TRP A 187 -13.62 7.62 -12.78
C TRP A 187 -13.32 9.14 -12.85
N ASP A 188 -13.13 9.75 -11.69
CA ASP A 188 -12.79 11.16 -11.47
C ASP A 188 -11.28 11.42 -11.38
N ALA A 189 -10.45 10.36 -11.45
CA ALA A 189 -9.01 10.50 -11.59
C ALA A 189 -8.68 11.37 -12.82
N GLY A 190 -7.81 12.36 -12.64
CA GLY A 190 -7.37 13.27 -13.70
C GLY A 190 -6.17 12.73 -14.48
N THR A 191 -5.25 12.04 -13.80
CA THR A 191 -4.04 11.49 -14.39
C THR A 191 -3.73 10.10 -13.83
N VAL A 192 -3.04 9.33 -14.66
CA VAL A 192 -2.34 8.10 -14.29
C VAL A 192 -0.85 8.39 -14.33
N GLU A 193 -0.14 8.03 -13.27
CA GLU A 193 1.31 8.14 -13.18
C GLU A 193 1.93 6.78 -12.90
N VAL A 194 3.10 6.52 -13.49
CA VAL A 194 3.82 5.25 -13.34
C VAL A 194 5.20 5.50 -12.77
N TYR A 195 5.56 4.73 -11.76
CA TYR A 195 6.77 4.90 -10.96
C TYR A 195 7.59 3.61 -10.87
N PHE A 196 8.91 3.79 -10.79
CA PHE A 196 9.91 2.75 -10.55
C PHE A 196 10.84 3.17 -9.43
N HIS A 197 11.37 2.22 -8.67
CA HIS A 197 12.37 2.54 -7.65
C HIS A 197 13.65 3.10 -8.30
N ARG A 198 14.32 4.04 -7.63
CA ARG A 198 15.51 4.72 -8.15
C ARG A 198 16.74 3.81 -8.16
N GLU A 199 16.84 2.95 -7.15
CA GLU A 199 18.05 2.16 -6.87
C GLU A 199 17.91 0.69 -7.31
N ILE A 200 16.68 0.23 -7.57
CA ILE A 200 16.45 -1.07 -8.20
C ILE A 200 16.52 -0.79 -9.70
N GLY A 201 17.74 -0.78 -10.21
CA GLY A 201 18.01 -0.58 -11.64
C GLY A 201 17.32 -1.67 -12.46
N VAL A 202 16.22 -1.28 -13.10
CA VAL A 202 15.66 -1.96 -14.28
C VAL A 202 15.89 -1.06 -15.49
#